data_AF-A0AAU5DKV2-F1
#
_entry.id   AF-A0AAU5DKV2-F1
#
_cell.length_a   1.000
_cell.length_b   1.000
_cell.length_c   1.000
_cell.angle_alpha   90.00
_cell.angle_beta   90.00
_cell.angle_gamma   90.00
#
_symmetry.space_group_name_H-M   'P 1'
#
loop_
_entity.id
_entity.type
_entity.pdbx_description
1 polymer ?
#
loop_
_entity_poly.entity_id
_entity_poly.type
_entity_poly.pdbx_seq_one_letter_code
_entity_poly.pdbx_strand_id
1 'polypeptide(L)'
;MVLIKNPRTLARRLMRNTGDGPLPLLALRVQKRAREEVREFLSEGGFHEHRLYVLEVAGSHPHIKIGYSSNPWVRLTQHIGEMNRWYHTLIRVHVSEPLSDQHSGRRAEDRAHGFMRRLYPAAAPSSRETFRGTDFKAGAACVDVAVSLTNYPA
;
A
#
# COMPACT_ATOMS: atom_id res chain seq x y z
N MET A 1 3.66 -12.28 -28.46
CA MET A 1 3.39 -11.80 -27.08
C MET A 1 4.49 -10.82 -26.69
N VAL A 2 4.21 -9.53 -26.54
CA VAL A 2 5.24 -8.53 -26.17
C VAL A 2 5.56 -8.68 -24.68
N LEU A 3 6.78 -9.12 -24.36
CA LEU A 3 7.27 -9.23 -22.99
C LEU A 3 7.64 -7.84 -22.47
N ILE A 4 6.75 -7.22 -21.68
CA ILE A 4 7.05 -5.97 -20.99
C ILE A 4 7.95 -6.30 -19.79
N LYS A 5 9.24 -5.95 -19.88
CA LYS A 5 10.24 -6.25 -18.83
C LYS A 5 9.91 -5.60 -17.47
N ASN A 6 9.28 -4.43 -17.47
CA ASN A 6 8.96 -3.66 -16.25
C ASN A 6 7.52 -3.12 -16.23
N PRO A 7 6.51 -4.00 -16.05
CA PRO A 7 5.10 -3.62 -16.20
C PRO A 7 4.65 -2.58 -15.18
N ARG A 8 5.17 -2.64 -13.93
CA ARG A 8 4.88 -1.65 -12.87
C ARG A 8 5.39 -0.26 -13.23
N THR A 9 6.62 -0.16 -13.74
CA THR A 9 7.22 1.13 -14.15
C THR A 9 6.44 1.76 -15.31
N LEU A 10 6.05 0.96 -16.29
CA LEU A 10 5.24 1.44 -17.40
C LEU A 10 3.83 1.84 -16.94
N ALA A 11 3.19 1.05 -16.08
CA ALA A 11 1.90 1.40 -15.49
C ALA A 11 1.95 2.73 -14.72
N ARG A 12 2.98 2.95 -13.88
CA ARG A 12 3.18 4.25 -13.20
C ARG A 12 3.25 5.42 -14.17
N ARG A 13 3.99 5.27 -15.28
CA ARG A 13 4.13 6.32 -16.29
C ARG A 13 2.80 6.59 -17.01
N LEU A 14 2.09 5.54 -17.41
CA LEU A 14 0.77 5.66 -18.04
C LEU A 14 -0.19 6.42 -17.12
N MET A 15 -0.23 6.05 -15.85
CA MET A 15 -1.14 6.63 -14.87
C MET A 15 -0.89 8.10 -14.52
N ARG A 16 0.26 8.69 -14.88
CA ARG A 16 0.52 10.13 -14.67
C ARG A 16 -0.34 11.02 -15.56
N ASN A 17 -0.72 10.52 -16.73
CA ASN A 17 -1.45 11.27 -17.75
C ASN A 17 -2.88 10.75 -17.93
N THR A 18 -3.30 9.76 -17.15
CA THR A 18 -4.66 9.22 -17.18
C THR A 18 -5.61 10.25 -16.56
N GLY A 19 -6.53 10.77 -17.36
CA GLY A 19 -7.67 11.58 -16.92
C GLY A 19 -8.95 10.75 -16.74
N ASP A 20 -10.11 11.34 -17.00
CA ASP A 20 -11.45 10.79 -16.70
C ASP A 20 -11.90 9.59 -17.57
N GLY A 21 -10.97 8.93 -18.26
CA GLY A 21 -11.22 7.77 -19.13
C GLY A 21 -11.06 6.42 -18.42
N PRO A 22 -11.33 5.29 -19.13
CA PRO A 22 -11.11 3.96 -18.57
C PRO A 22 -9.64 3.74 -18.20
N LEU A 23 -9.39 3.05 -17.10
CA LEU A 23 -8.03 2.70 -16.68
C LEU A 23 -7.31 1.89 -17.76
N PRO A 24 -6.03 2.21 -18.07
CA PRO A 24 -5.26 1.46 -19.06
C PRO A 24 -5.22 -0.05 -18.73
N LEU A 25 -5.37 -0.90 -19.75
CA LEU A 25 -5.37 -2.36 -19.57
C LEU A 25 -4.12 -2.88 -18.83
N LEU A 26 -2.96 -2.27 -19.08
CA LEU A 26 -1.73 -2.63 -18.36
C LEU A 26 -1.82 -2.28 -16.86
N ALA A 27 -2.41 -1.14 -16.51
CA ALA A 27 -2.61 -0.72 -15.13
C ALA A 27 -3.53 -1.70 -14.40
N LEU A 28 -4.64 -2.09 -15.03
CA LEU A 28 -5.55 -3.12 -14.50
C LEU A 28 -4.88 -4.48 -14.30
N ARG A 29 -4.01 -4.92 -15.21
CA ARG A 29 -3.24 -6.17 -15.05
C ARG A 29 -2.26 -6.10 -13.90
N VAL A 30 -1.56 -4.98 -13.73
CA VAL A 30 -0.65 -4.77 -12.59
C VAL A 30 -1.42 -4.78 -11.28
N GLN A 31 -2.57 -4.10 -11.22
CA GLN A 31 -3.44 -4.10 -10.05
C GLN A 31 -3.98 -5.48 -9.71
N LYS A 32 -4.44 -6.24 -10.71
CA LYS A 32 -4.89 -7.63 -10.52
C LYS A 32 -3.77 -8.49 -9.93
N ARG A 33 -2.54 -8.35 -10.45
CA ARG A 33 -1.38 -9.09 -9.93
C ARG A 33 -1.03 -8.69 -8.51
N ALA A 34 -1.01 -7.39 -8.19
CA ALA A 34 -0.75 -6.92 -6.83
C ALA A 34 -1.79 -7.43 -5.83
N ARG A 35 -3.07 -7.49 -6.24
CA ARG A 35 -4.14 -8.09 -5.44
C ARG A 35 -3.92 -9.60 -5.25
N GLU A 36 -3.55 -10.32 -6.31
CA GLU A 36 -3.33 -11.76 -6.24
C GLU A 36 -2.16 -12.11 -5.31
N GLU A 37 -1.04 -11.38 -5.40
CA GLU A 37 0.13 -11.55 -4.52
C GLU A 37 -0.27 -11.42 -3.02
N VAL A 38 -1.21 -10.52 -2.70
CA VAL A 38 -1.75 -10.39 -1.33
C VAL A 38 -2.67 -11.55 -0.97
N ARG A 39 -3.47 -12.05 -1.91
CA ARG A 39 -4.35 -13.21 -1.68
C ARG A 39 -3.53 -14.44 -1.32
N GLU A 40 -2.46 -14.69 -2.07
CA GLU A 40 -1.52 -15.80 -1.86
C GLU A 40 -0.87 -15.66 -0.48
N PHE A 41 -0.28 -14.49 -0.17
CA PHE A 41 0.33 -14.25 1.14
C PHE A 41 -0.64 -14.46 2.33
N LEU A 42 -1.86 -13.92 2.24
CA LEU A 42 -2.86 -14.07 3.30
C LEU A 42 -3.45 -15.49 3.38
N SER A 43 -3.37 -16.28 2.31
CA SER A 43 -3.78 -17.68 2.34
C SER A 43 -2.85 -18.56 3.18
N GLU A 44 -1.58 -18.17 3.28
CA GLU A 44 -0.59 -18.83 4.13
C GLU A 44 -0.60 -18.28 5.56
N GLY A 45 -0.75 -16.95 5.71
CA GLY A 45 -0.64 -16.25 6.99
C GLY A 45 -1.95 -15.93 7.72
N GLY A 46 -3.11 -16.19 7.11
CA GLY A 46 -4.43 -15.90 7.69
C GLY A 46 -5.06 -14.58 7.21
N PHE A 47 -6.32 -14.68 6.75
CA PHE A 47 -7.08 -13.53 6.24
C PHE A 47 -7.63 -12.58 7.32
N HIS A 48 -7.63 -12.99 8.59
CA HIS A 48 -8.32 -12.33 9.70
C HIS A 48 -7.37 -12.01 10.86
N GLU A 49 -6.31 -11.27 10.58
CA GLU A 49 -5.32 -10.88 11.57
C GLU A 49 -5.08 -9.37 11.55
N HIS A 50 -4.61 -8.83 12.67
CA HIS A 50 -4.27 -7.43 12.85
C HIS A 50 -2.96 -7.11 12.12
N ARG A 51 -3.05 -6.56 10.91
CA ARG A 51 -1.88 -6.30 10.07
C ARG A 51 -1.83 -4.85 9.63
N LEU A 52 -0.61 -4.35 9.48
CA LEU A 52 -0.35 -3.11 8.76
C LEU A 52 -0.19 -3.43 7.26
N TYR A 53 -0.48 -2.45 6.42
CA TYR A 53 -0.27 -2.55 4.99
C TYR A 53 0.27 -1.25 4.41
N VAL A 54 0.99 -1.38 3.30
CA VAL A 54 1.44 -0.25 2.46
C VAL A 54 0.92 -0.45 1.05
N LEU A 55 0.23 0.55 0.51
CA LEU A 55 -0.26 0.55 -0.87
C LEU A 55 0.55 1.55 -1.69
N GLU A 56 1.14 1.10 -2.79
CA GLU A 56 1.69 2.02 -3.80
C GLU A 56 0.59 2.37 -4.80
N VAL A 57 0.26 3.66 -4.90
CA VAL A 57 -0.85 4.15 -5.72
C VAL A 57 -0.30 5.04 -6.83
N ALA A 58 -0.60 4.67 -8.07
CA ALA A 58 -0.33 5.49 -9.25
C ALA A 58 -1.57 6.25 -9.69
N GLY A 59 -1.35 7.46 -10.20
CA GLY A 59 -2.35 8.39 -10.71
C GLY A 59 -1.66 9.72 -11.01
N SER A 60 -2.44 10.79 -11.21
CA SER A 60 -1.90 12.15 -11.41
C SER A 60 -1.07 12.64 -10.22
N HIS A 61 -1.38 12.16 -9.01
CA HIS A 61 -0.64 12.42 -7.78
C HIS A 61 -0.19 11.10 -7.13
N PRO A 62 0.93 10.50 -7.59
CA PRO A 62 1.44 9.26 -7.02
C PRO A 62 1.76 9.40 -5.54
N HIS A 63 1.38 8.39 -4.77
CA HIS A 63 1.57 8.36 -3.32
C HIS A 63 1.63 6.93 -2.82
N ILE A 64 2.07 6.78 -1.57
CA ILE A 64 1.82 5.56 -0.81
C ILE A 64 0.78 5.82 0.27
N LYS A 65 0.04 4.78 0.63
CA LYS A 65 -0.87 4.79 1.77
C LYS A 65 -0.42 3.74 2.78
N ILE A 66 -0.29 4.11 4.05
CA ILE A 66 -0.02 3.18 5.15
C ILE A 66 -1.26 3.10 6.00
N GLY A 67 -1.75 1.89 6.26
CA GLY A 67 -2.94 1.69 7.07
C GLY A 67 -2.93 0.39 7.87
N TYR A 68 -3.80 0.31 8.87
CA TYR A 68 -4.08 -0.89 9.64
C TYR A 68 -5.42 -1.55 9.24
N SER A 69 -5.51 -2.88 9.36
CA SER A 69 -6.78 -3.61 9.29
C SER A 69 -6.70 -4.97 10.01
N SER A 70 -7.82 -5.43 10.58
CA SER A 70 -8.02 -6.83 11.00
C SER A 70 -8.55 -7.75 9.89
N ASN A 71 -8.84 -7.19 8.72
CA ASN A 71 -9.24 -7.92 7.51
C ASN A 71 -8.59 -7.27 6.28
N PRO A 72 -7.28 -7.46 6.09
CA PRO A 72 -6.51 -6.78 5.05
C PRO A 72 -7.03 -7.07 3.63
N TRP A 73 -7.60 -8.26 3.37
CA TRP A 73 -8.15 -8.60 2.05
C TRP A 73 -9.40 -7.78 1.70
N VAL A 74 -10.36 -7.69 2.61
CA VAL A 74 -11.56 -6.88 2.41
C VAL A 74 -11.17 -5.41 2.29
N ARG A 75 -10.27 -4.94 3.16
CA ARG A 75 -9.81 -3.55 3.12
C ARG A 75 -9.09 -3.20 1.82
N LEU A 76 -8.25 -4.09 1.30
CA LEU A 76 -7.59 -3.93 0.01
C LEU A 76 -8.61 -3.84 -1.14
N THR A 77 -9.62 -4.71 -1.12
CA THR A 77 -10.66 -4.71 -2.16
C THR A 77 -11.45 -3.40 -2.16
N GLN A 78 -11.76 -2.87 -0.97
CA GLN A 78 -12.39 -1.54 -0.83
C GLN A 78 -11.48 -0.43 -1.40
N HIS A 79 -10.20 -0.42 -1.03
CA HIS A 79 -9.22 0.54 -1.54
C HIS A 79 -9.12 0.52 -3.07
N ILE A 80 -9.11 -0.68 -3.68
CA ILE A 80 -9.10 -0.81 -5.15
C ILE A 80 -10.37 -0.17 -5.76
N GLY A 81 -11.54 -0.40 -5.16
CA GLY A 81 -12.79 0.22 -5.60
C GLY A 81 -12.76 1.75 -5.52
N GLU A 82 -12.29 2.29 -4.39
CA GLU A 82 -12.10 3.72 -4.18
C GLU A 82 -11.08 4.31 -5.17
N MET A 83 -9.94 3.66 -5.36
CA MET A 83 -8.89 4.09 -6.31
C MET A 83 -9.41 4.15 -7.74
N ASN A 84 -10.10 3.10 -8.19
CA ASN A 84 -10.63 3.05 -9.55
C ASN A 84 -11.65 4.17 -9.81
N ARG A 85 -12.46 4.53 -8.81
CA ARG A 85 -13.42 5.65 -8.88
C ARG A 85 -12.73 6.99 -9.14
N TRP A 86 -11.50 7.16 -8.66
CA TRP A 86 -10.70 8.37 -8.80
C TRP A 86 -9.58 8.24 -9.83
N TYR A 87 -9.70 7.30 -10.76
CA TYR A 87 -8.73 7.07 -11.84
C TYR A 87 -7.31 6.83 -11.32
N HIS A 88 -7.21 6.13 -10.18
CA HIS A 88 -5.96 5.65 -9.60
C HIS A 88 -5.81 4.15 -9.81
N THR A 89 -4.60 3.65 -9.65
CA THR A 89 -4.28 2.23 -9.78
C THR A 89 -3.32 1.79 -8.70
N LEU A 90 -3.65 0.67 -8.06
CA LEU A 90 -2.76 -0.03 -7.16
C LEU A 90 -1.61 -0.68 -7.94
N ILE A 91 -0.37 -0.32 -7.60
CA ILE A 91 0.83 -0.83 -8.27
C ILE A 91 1.45 -2.01 -7.50
N ARG A 92 1.49 -1.89 -6.16
CA ARG A 92 2.07 -2.86 -5.23
C ARG A 92 1.41 -2.75 -3.87
N VAL A 93 1.47 -3.85 -3.13
CA VAL A 93 1.05 -3.92 -1.73
C VAL A 93 2.17 -4.57 -0.92
N HIS A 94 2.36 -4.08 0.29
CA HIS A 94 3.07 -4.77 1.36
C HIS A 94 2.07 -5.04 2.48
N VAL A 95 2.12 -6.22 3.08
CA VAL A 95 1.34 -6.56 4.28
C VAL A 95 2.32 -7.07 5.31
N SER A 96 2.26 -6.51 6.52
CA SER A 96 3.18 -6.88 7.60
C SER A 96 2.84 -8.24 8.20
N GLU A 97 3.76 -8.75 9.02
CA GLU A 97 3.46 -9.76 10.04
C GLU A 97 2.31 -9.34 10.96
N PRO A 98 1.61 -10.32 11.59
CA PRO A 98 0.49 -10.01 12.45
C PRO A 98 0.88 -9.39 13.78
N LEU A 99 -0.04 -8.60 14.30
CA LEU A 99 -0.02 -8.03 15.64
C LEU A 99 -1.05 -8.77 16.51
N SER A 100 -0.85 -8.73 17.83
CA SER A 100 -1.69 -9.45 18.79
C SER A 100 -3.15 -8.99 18.81
N ASP A 101 -3.38 -7.69 18.63
CA ASP A 101 -4.67 -7.06 18.87
C ASP A 101 -4.79 -5.70 18.14
N GLN A 102 -6.00 -5.13 18.16
CA GLN A 102 -6.30 -3.83 17.56
C GLN A 102 -5.49 -2.68 18.16
N HIS A 103 -5.26 -2.69 19.48
CA HIS A 103 -4.56 -1.61 20.15
C HIS A 103 -3.07 -1.59 19.76
N SER A 104 -2.44 -2.76 19.71
CA SER A 104 -1.11 -2.98 19.13
C SER A 104 -1.07 -2.57 17.66
N GLY A 105 -2.11 -2.92 16.89
CA GLY A 105 -2.38 -2.42 15.53
C GLY A 105 -2.24 -0.91 15.38
N ARG A 106 -3.01 -0.15 16.15
CA ARG A 106 -3.02 1.32 16.11
C ARG A 106 -1.69 1.93 16.55
N ARG A 107 -1.06 1.39 17.60
CA ARG A 107 0.25 1.88 18.06
C ARG A 107 1.33 1.69 17.00
N ALA A 108 1.34 0.53 16.34
CA ALA A 108 2.28 0.25 15.25
C ALA A 108 2.03 1.19 14.05
N GLU A 109 0.77 1.45 13.71
CA GLU A 109 0.40 2.41 12.66
C GLU A 109 0.93 3.82 12.95
N ASP A 110 0.68 4.35 14.15
CA ASP A 110 1.14 5.67 14.56
C ASP A 110 2.69 5.75 14.56
N ARG A 111 3.38 4.68 14.98
CA ARG A 111 4.85 4.58 14.90
C ARG A 111 5.34 4.61 13.46
N ALA A 112 4.75 3.82 12.57
CA ALA A 112 5.11 3.77 11.15
C ALA A 112 4.92 5.14 10.48
N HIS A 113 3.80 5.83 10.77
CA HIS A 113 3.57 7.20 10.30
C HIS A 113 4.61 8.17 10.87
N GLY A 114 4.98 8.04 12.14
CA GLY A 114 6.03 8.82 12.77
C GLY A 114 7.40 8.66 12.08
N PHE A 115 7.79 7.42 11.76
CA PHE A 115 9.02 7.14 11.00
C PHE A 115 8.98 7.75 9.60
N MET A 116 7.87 7.59 8.88
CA MET A 116 7.70 8.17 7.54
C MET A 116 7.81 9.69 7.56
N ARG A 117 7.19 10.37 8.52
CA ARG A 117 7.28 11.84 8.65
C ARG A 117 8.70 12.32 8.94
N ARG A 118 9.50 11.54 9.67
CA ARG A 118 10.92 11.86 9.92
C ARG A 118 11.78 11.65 8.69
N LEU A 119 11.53 10.59 7.91
CA LEU A 119 12.26 10.30 6.68
C LEU A 119 11.91 11.26 5.54
N TYR A 120 10.65 11.69 5.47
CA TYR A 120 10.13 12.56 4.42
C TYR A 120 9.46 13.81 5.00
N PRO A 121 10.22 14.71 5.64
CA PRO A 121 9.66 15.88 6.32
C PRO A 121 8.98 16.86 5.36
N ALA A 122 9.43 16.93 4.10
CA ALA A 122 8.85 17.77 3.05
C ALA A 122 7.66 17.11 2.33
N ALA A 123 7.40 15.82 2.54
CA ALA A 123 6.22 15.16 2.01
C ALA A 123 5.04 15.48 2.92
N ALA A 124 4.40 16.63 2.70
CA ALA A 124 3.18 16.99 3.42
C ALA A 124 2.14 15.87 3.24
N PRO A 125 1.64 15.25 4.33
CA PRO A 125 0.62 14.23 4.21
C PRO A 125 -0.63 14.85 3.58
N SER A 126 -1.11 14.34 2.44
CA SER A 126 -2.38 14.81 1.86
C SER A 126 -3.59 14.31 2.67
N SER A 127 -3.35 13.33 3.55
CA SER A 127 -4.21 12.90 4.65
C SER A 127 -3.32 12.20 5.69
N ARG A 128 -3.82 11.92 6.90
CA ARG A 128 -3.05 11.28 7.99
C ARG A 128 -2.28 10.02 7.55
N GLU A 129 -2.79 9.30 6.56
CA GLU A 129 -2.30 8.00 6.09
C GLU A 129 -1.58 8.06 4.72
N THR A 130 -1.57 9.20 4.04
CA THR A 130 -1.12 9.32 2.64
C THR A 130 0.14 10.15 2.49
N PHE A 131 1.16 9.59 1.84
CA PHE A 131 2.49 10.20 1.70
C PHE A 131 2.83 10.38 0.21
N ARG A 132 2.67 11.61 -0.31
CA ARG A 132 2.95 11.94 -1.72
C ARG A 132 4.45 12.00 -2.00
N GLY A 133 4.86 11.54 -3.19
CA GLY A 133 6.27 11.62 -3.62
C GLY A 133 7.25 10.81 -2.78
N THR A 134 6.78 9.83 -2.01
CA THR A 134 7.60 8.97 -1.14
C THR A 134 7.82 7.58 -1.74
N ASP A 135 8.82 6.87 -1.24
CA ASP A 135 9.21 5.55 -1.74
C ASP A 135 8.46 4.40 -1.02
N PHE A 136 7.96 3.44 -1.82
CA PHE A 136 7.24 2.27 -1.32
C PHE A 136 8.09 1.38 -0.40
N LYS A 137 9.38 1.16 -0.70
CA LYS A 137 10.25 0.33 0.14
C LYS A 137 10.52 1.01 1.47
N ALA A 138 10.68 2.33 1.48
CA ALA A 138 10.79 3.08 2.74
C ALA A 138 9.52 2.94 3.60
N GLY A 139 8.34 3.01 2.99
CA GLY A 139 7.07 2.75 3.68
C GLY A 139 6.98 1.33 4.25
N ALA A 140 7.34 0.31 3.47
CA ALA A 140 7.37 -1.08 3.92
C ALA A 140 8.34 -1.28 5.09
N ALA A 141 9.56 -0.74 4.99
CA ALA A 141 10.55 -0.79 6.08
C ALA A 141 10.05 -0.10 7.36
N CYS A 142 9.41 1.06 7.25
CA CYS A 142 8.81 1.73 8.41
C CYS A 142 7.72 0.89 9.09
N VAL A 143 6.89 0.22 8.29
CA VAL A 143 5.87 -0.69 8.79
C VAL A 143 6.49 -1.89 9.50
N ASP A 144 7.46 -2.56 8.89
CA ASP A 144 8.08 -3.76 9.47
C ASP A 144 8.83 -3.44 10.77
N VAL A 145 9.56 -2.33 10.81
CA VAL A 145 10.21 -1.84 12.04
C VAL A 145 9.17 -1.51 13.12
N ALA A 146 8.06 -0.85 12.75
CA ALA A 146 7.02 -0.52 13.72
C ALA A 146 6.32 -1.76 14.29
N VAL A 147 6.08 -2.79 13.48
CA VAL A 147 5.55 -4.09 13.92
C VAL A 147 6.55 -4.78 14.84
N SER A 148 7.83 -4.87 14.44
CA SER A 148 8.87 -5.49 15.24
C SER A 148 8.99 -4.87 16.63
N LEU A 149 9.03 -3.53 16.71
CA LEU A 149 9.10 -2.80 17.98
C LEU A 149 7.83 -2.92 18.83
N THR A 150 6.72 -3.38 18.24
CA THR A 150 5.45 -3.55 18.93
C THR A 150 5.29 -4.97 19.46
N ASN A 151 5.72 -5.98 18.69
CA ASN A 151 5.70 -7.39 19.11
C ASN A 151 6.85 -7.73 20.08
N TYR A 152 8.00 -7.05 19.94
CA TYR A 152 9.20 -7.29 20.73
C TYR A 152 9.73 -5.97 21.31
N PRO A 153 9.04 -5.40 22.32
CA PRO A 153 9.57 -4.25 23.04
C PRO A 153 10.87 -4.64 23.76
N ALA A 154 11.89 -3.78 23.67
CA ALA A 154 13.16 -3.93 24.37
C ALA A 154 12.99 -3.82 25.90
#